data_AF-A0AAW1KJM7-F1
#
_entry.id   AF-A0AAW1KJM7-F1
#
_cell.length_a   1.000
_cell.length_b   1.000
_cell.length_c   1.000
_cell.angle_alpha   90.00
_cell.angle_beta   90.00
_cell.angle_gamma   90.00
#
_symmetry.space_group_name_H-M   'P 1'
#
loop_
_entity.id
_entity.type
_entity.pdbx_description
1 polymer ?
#
loop_
_entity_poly.entity_id
_entity_poly.type
_entity_poly.pdbx_seq_one_letter_code
_entity_poly.pdbx_strand_id
1 'polypeptide(L)'
;MEGQKRCFDVNYETYPDMDMIEVPARNEAKMKPKPVAEYNCAKSFIDLSDQMSSYSTSLRRSLKWDKKVTVEMLLGASIVNAHYLYNKNEDKQNRRLLAVEMLLGASIVNAHYLYNKNEDKQNRRLLLRSKTTSGCNLYQIKWSRSFNQNLN
;
A
#
# COMPACT_ATOMS: atom_id res chain seq x y z
N MET A 1 2.48 35.32 5.58
CA MET A 1 2.07 33.92 5.85
C MET A 1 3.34 33.16 6.16
N GLU A 2 3.66 33.08 7.43
CA GLU A 2 4.92 32.53 7.92
C GLU A 2 4.89 31.02 7.66
N GLY A 3 5.83 30.55 6.84
CA GLY A 3 5.91 29.16 6.44
C GLY A 3 6.04 28.28 7.67
N GLN A 4 5.09 27.38 7.86
CA GLN A 4 5.12 26.38 8.91
C GLN A 4 6.39 25.54 8.73
N LYS A 5 7.42 25.82 9.54
CA LYS A 5 8.69 25.09 9.50
C LYS A 5 8.38 23.61 9.68
N ARG A 6 8.67 22.81 8.65
CA ARG A 6 8.50 21.36 8.73
C ARG A 6 9.69 20.84 9.52
N CYS A 7 9.46 19.82 10.34
CA CYS A 7 10.52 19.13 11.07
C CYS A 7 11.53 18.38 10.18
N PHE A 8 11.49 18.63 8.87
CA PHE A 8 12.39 18.09 7.85
C PHE A 8 13.56 19.03 7.53
N ASP A 9 13.46 20.31 7.92
CA ASP A 9 14.46 21.33 7.58
C ASP A 9 15.54 21.43 8.68
N VAL A 10 16.08 20.29 9.13
CA VAL A 10 17.13 20.24 10.15
C VAL A 10 18.49 20.27 9.45
N ASN A 11 19.13 21.43 9.44
CA ASN A 11 20.50 21.57 8.93
C ASN A 11 21.50 21.20 10.03
N TYR A 12 22.11 20.02 9.92
CA TYR A 12 23.07 19.49 10.91
C TYR A 12 24.49 20.07 10.78
N GLU A 13 24.78 20.88 9.75
CA GLU A 13 26.15 21.35 9.45
C GLU A 13 26.66 22.44 10.41
N THR A 14 25.81 22.97 11.27
CA THR A 14 26.18 23.94 12.31
C THR A 14 25.43 23.55 13.57
N TYR A 15 26.14 23.37 14.69
CA TYR A 15 25.50 23.26 16.00
C TYR A 15 24.47 24.39 16.11
N PRO A 16 23.15 24.09 16.13
CA PRO A 16 22.15 25.14 16.25
C PRO A 16 22.41 25.88 17.55
N ASP A 17 22.18 27.20 17.56
CA ASP A 17 22.17 27.97 18.80
C ASP A 17 21.49 27.17 19.93
N MET A 18 22.12 27.15 21.10
CA MET A 18 21.65 26.45 22.31
C MET A 18 20.45 27.18 22.94
N ASP A 19 19.61 27.76 22.09
CA ASP A 19 18.39 28.46 22.46
C ASP A 19 17.43 27.48 23.10
N MET A 20 16.77 27.96 24.15
CA MET A 20 15.71 27.22 24.82
C MET A 20 14.38 27.56 24.13
N ILE A 21 13.71 26.55 23.59
CA ILE A 21 12.41 26.68 22.94
C ILE A 21 11.34 26.06 23.84
N GLU A 22 10.18 26.69 23.89
CA GLU A 22 8.98 26.12 24.50
C GLU A 22 8.42 25.00 23.62
N VAL A 23 8.45 23.77 24.14
CA VAL A 23 7.82 22.62 23.51
C VAL A 23 6.52 22.30 24.24
N PRO A 24 5.37 22.27 23.54
CA PRO A 24 4.10 21.91 24.16
C PRO A 24 4.17 20.46 24.65
N ALA A 25 3.81 20.23 25.92
CA ALA A 25 3.58 18.90 26.46
C ALA A 25 2.14 18.77 26.96
N ARG A 26 1.74 17.54 27.32
CA ARG A 26 0.34 17.19 27.63
C ARG A 26 -0.32 18.09 28.69
N ASN A 27 0.43 18.53 29.68
CA ASN A 27 -0.09 19.30 30.82
C ASN A 27 0.53 20.71 30.93
N GLU A 28 1.76 20.90 30.45
CA GLU A 28 2.51 22.14 30.60
C GLU A 28 3.52 22.28 29.45
N ALA A 29 3.82 23.51 29.02
CA ALA A 29 4.91 23.76 28.10
C ALA A 29 6.25 23.51 28.81
N LYS A 30 7.18 22.84 28.12
CA LYS A 30 8.51 22.52 28.67
C LYS A 30 9.57 23.21 27.84
N MET A 31 10.47 23.93 28.51
CA MET A 31 11.67 24.47 27.87
C MET A 31 12.61 23.32 27.51
N LYS A 32 12.92 23.17 26.22
CA LYS A 32 13.92 22.23 25.74
C LYS A 32 14.95 22.97 24.89
N PRO A 33 16.23 22.55 24.91
CA PRO A 33 17.19 23.04 23.93
C PRO A 33 16.66 22.77 22.53
N LYS A 34 16.82 23.75 21.64
CA LYS A 34 16.41 23.67 20.24
C LYS A 34 16.89 22.39 19.53
N PRO A 35 18.15 21.94 19.68
CA PRO A 35 18.60 20.69 19.05
C PRO A 35 17.83 19.46 19.54
N VAL A 36 17.46 19.43 20.82
CA VAL A 36 16.67 18.34 21.43
C VAL A 36 15.23 18.37 20.93
N ALA A 37 14.65 19.55 20.74
CA ALA A 37 13.30 19.71 20.20
C ALA A 37 13.24 19.26 18.72
N GLU A 38 14.19 19.70 17.90
CA GLU A 38 14.30 19.34 16.49
C GLU A 38 14.54 17.84 16.29
N TYR A 39 15.47 17.25 17.05
CA TYR A 39 15.72 15.81 17.03
C TYR A 39 14.46 15.00 17.38
N ASN A 40 13.76 15.36 18.46
CA ASN A 40 12.55 14.64 18.87
C ASN A 40 11.45 14.79 17.82
N CYS A 41 11.34 15.94 17.16
CA CYS A 41 10.39 16.09 16.06
C CYS A 41 10.75 15.20 14.88
N ALA A 42 12.01 15.22 14.41
CA ALA A 42 12.45 14.38 13.30
C ALA A 42 12.25 12.88 13.59
N LYS A 43 12.58 12.44 14.82
CA LYS A 43 12.38 11.05 15.24
C LYS A 43 10.91 10.64 15.29
N SER A 44 10.02 11.54 15.69
CA SER A 44 8.57 11.26 15.82
C SER A 44 7.91 10.78 14.52
N PHE A 45 8.43 11.18 13.35
CA PHE A 45 7.89 10.71 12.07
C PHE A 45 8.12 9.23 11.83
N ILE A 46 9.29 8.73 12.24
CA ILE A 46 9.64 7.32 12.15
C ILE A 46 8.71 6.53 13.07
N ASP A 47 8.60 6.96 14.32
CA ASP A 47 7.73 6.32 15.31
C ASP A 47 6.25 6.30 14.85
N LEU A 48 5.77 7.39 14.23
CA LEU A 48 4.41 7.48 13.71
C LEU A 48 4.19 6.53 12.51
N SER A 49 5.14 6.47 11.58
CA SER A 49 5.07 5.55 10.43
C SER A 49 5.05 4.10 10.88
N ASP A 50 5.91 3.74 11.83
CA ASP A 50 5.97 2.39 12.41
C ASP A 50 4.68 2.05 13.16
N GLN A 51 4.12 3.01 13.90
CA GLN A 51 2.83 2.85 14.57
C GLN A 51 1.68 2.65 13.56
N MET A 52 1.65 3.45 12.50
CA MET A 52 0.65 3.31 11.42
C MET A 52 0.73 1.94 10.77
N SER A 53 1.93 1.47 10.40
CA SER A 53 2.14 0.14 9.84
C SER A 53 1.77 -0.99 10.82
N SER A 54 2.00 -0.79 12.12
CA SER A 54 1.67 -1.79 13.14
C SER A 54 0.15 -1.97 13.32
N TYR A 55 -0.63 -0.90 13.20
CA TYR A 55 -2.10 -0.97 13.31
C TYR A 55 -2.79 -1.43 12.03
N SER A 56 -2.10 -1.34 10.89
CA SER A 56 -2.66 -1.62 9.57
C SER A 56 -2.20 -2.97 8.99
N THR A 57 -1.39 -3.71 9.77
CA THR A 57 -0.84 -5.00 9.36
C THR A 57 -1.95 -6.03 9.09
N SER A 58 -2.02 -6.49 7.84
CA SER A 58 -2.90 -7.58 7.39
C SER A 58 -2.28 -8.97 7.67
N LEU A 59 -1.18 -9.01 8.42
CA LEU A 59 -0.38 -10.22 8.60
C LEU A 59 -1.10 -11.25 9.47
N ARG A 60 -1.50 -12.37 8.88
CA ARG A 60 -1.98 -13.54 9.65
C ARG A 60 -0.81 -14.22 10.35
N ARG A 61 -1.09 -14.76 11.55
CA ARG A 61 -0.17 -15.44 12.49
C ARG A 61 0.67 -16.60 11.93
N SER A 62 0.56 -16.94 10.64
CA SER A 62 1.07 -18.20 10.06
C SER A 62 1.93 -18.02 8.81
N LEU A 63 2.40 -16.81 8.48
CA LEU A 63 3.34 -16.61 7.36
C LEU A 63 4.79 -16.93 7.79
N LYS A 64 5.51 -17.65 6.93
CA LYS A 64 6.97 -17.83 7.05
C LYS A 64 7.66 -16.45 7.05
N TRP A 65 8.78 -16.33 7.75
CA TRP A 65 9.44 -15.05 8.03
C TRP A 65 9.78 -14.26 6.76
N ASP A 66 10.17 -14.95 5.69
CA ASP A 66 10.52 -14.42 4.37
C ASP A 66 9.30 -13.72 3.73
N LYS A 67 8.15 -14.41 3.75
CA LYS A 67 6.89 -13.86 3.23
C LYS A 67 6.39 -12.71 4.07
N LYS A 68 6.61 -12.77 5.39
CA LYS A 68 6.28 -11.70 6.32
C LYS A 68 7.03 -10.41 5.97
N VAL A 69 8.35 -10.48 5.76
CA VAL A 69 9.17 -9.30 5.41
C VAL A 69 8.73 -8.70 4.08
N THR A 70 8.49 -9.53 3.05
CA THR A 70 8.06 -9.04 1.74
C THR A 70 6.71 -8.35 1.78
N VAL A 71 5.73 -8.91 2.52
CA VAL A 71 4.42 -8.29 2.66
C VAL A 71 4.51 -6.96 3.38
N GLU A 72 5.33 -6.85 4.43
CA GLU A 72 5.47 -5.61 5.19
C GLU A 72 6.27 -4.52 4.46
N MET A 73 7.27 -4.91 3.67
CA MET A 73 7.94 -3.98 2.76
C MET A 73 7.00 -3.47 1.66
N LEU A 74 6.21 -4.36 1.06
CA LEU A 74 5.34 -4.00 -0.05
C LEU A 74 4.09 -3.26 0.38
N LEU A 75 3.39 -3.69 1.42
CA LEU A 75 2.13 -3.10 1.84
C LEU A 75 2.35 -2.07 2.95
N GLY A 76 3.13 -2.38 3.98
CA GLY A 76 3.35 -1.48 5.12
C GLY A 76 3.92 -0.12 4.71
N ALA A 77 5.03 -0.11 3.96
CA ALA A 77 5.64 1.15 3.52
C ALA A 77 4.88 1.84 2.38
N SER A 78 4.42 1.10 1.37
CA SER A 78 3.80 1.72 0.19
C SER A 78 2.44 2.33 0.49
N ILE A 79 1.62 1.69 1.34
CA ILE A 79 0.28 2.17 1.69
C ILE A 79 0.39 3.44 2.54
N VAL A 80 1.28 3.46 3.53
CA VAL A 80 1.50 4.65 4.36
C VAL A 80 1.99 5.83 3.52
N ASN A 81 2.92 5.58 2.59
CA ASN A 81 3.41 6.62 1.67
C ASN A 81 2.33 7.10 0.68
N ALA A 82 1.53 6.18 0.13
CA ALA A 82 0.42 6.52 -0.76
C ALA A 82 -0.68 7.31 -0.01
N HIS A 83 -0.97 6.94 1.24
CA HIS A 83 -1.90 7.66 2.12
C HIS A 83 -1.40 9.08 2.41
N TYR A 84 -0.11 9.25 2.70
CA TYR A 84 0.50 10.56 2.89
C TYR A 84 0.37 11.44 1.63
N LEU A 85 0.71 10.90 0.46
CA LEU A 85 0.58 11.61 -0.82
C LEU A 85 -0.89 11.96 -1.15
N TYR A 86 -1.81 11.05 -0.84
CA TYR A 86 -3.24 11.26 -1.04
C TYR A 86 -3.75 12.45 -0.21
N ASN A 87 -3.43 12.48 1.08
CA ASN A 87 -3.84 13.58 1.96
C ASN A 87 -3.12 14.90 1.65
N LYS A 88 -1.90 14.84 1.09
CA LYS A 88 -1.16 16.03 0.68
C LYS A 88 -1.78 16.70 -0.55
N ASN A 89 -2.34 15.92 -1.47
CA ASN A 89 -2.90 16.42 -2.73
C ASN A 89 -4.39 16.81 -2.61
N GLU A 90 -5.11 16.31 -1.61
CA GLU A 90 -6.50 16.69 -1.35
C GLU A 90 -6.63 17.48 -0.05
N ASP A 91 -6.81 18.80 -0.15
CA ASP A 91 -6.97 19.74 0.98
C ASP A 91 -8.13 19.43 1.96
N LYS A 92 -8.98 18.42 1.68
CA LYS A 92 -10.28 18.24 2.33
C LYS A 92 -10.54 16.90 3.00
N GLN A 93 -9.67 15.89 2.86
CA GLN A 93 -10.04 14.55 3.32
C GLN A 93 -8.90 13.87 4.09
N ASN A 94 -8.90 14.04 5.41
CA ASN A 94 -8.20 13.15 6.35
C ASN A 94 -8.89 11.78 6.35
N ARG A 95 -8.79 11.03 5.25
CA ARG A 95 -9.28 9.65 5.24
C ARG A 95 -8.40 8.84 6.19
N ARG A 96 -9.03 8.01 7.03
CA ARG A 96 -8.30 7.10 7.92
C ARG A 96 -7.49 6.12 7.07
N LEU A 97 -6.30 5.73 7.53
CA LEU A 97 -5.41 4.77 6.84
C LEU A 97 -6.16 3.49 6.43
N LEU A 98 -7.01 2.96 7.33
CA LEU A 98 -7.88 1.81 7.08
C LEU A 98 -8.82 1.98 5.86
N ALA A 99 -9.31 3.21 5.61
CA ALA A 99 -10.17 3.47 4.46
C ALA A 99 -9.38 3.42 3.15
N VAL A 100 -8.11 3.85 3.16
CA VAL A 100 -7.23 3.74 1.99
C VAL A 100 -6.83 2.29 1.72
N GLU A 101 -6.59 1.50 2.77
CA GLU A 101 -6.37 0.05 2.64
C GLU A 101 -7.57 -0.68 2.05
N MET A 102 -8.78 -0.39 2.52
CA MET A 102 -10.00 -0.98 1.99
C MET A 102 -10.25 -0.60 0.53
N LEU A 103 -9.98 0.66 0.15
CA LEU A 103 -10.13 1.13 -1.23
C LEU A 103 -9.09 0.50 -2.17
N LEU A 104 -7.83 0.41 -1.74
CA LEU A 104 -6.78 -0.26 -2.51
C LEU A 104 -7.08 -1.75 -2.65
N GLY A 105 -7.47 -2.42 -1.56
CA GLY A 105 -7.89 -3.82 -1.58
C GLY A 105 -9.05 -4.06 -2.54
N ALA A 106 -10.09 -3.22 -2.50
CA ALA A 106 -11.22 -3.29 -3.42
C ALA A 106 -10.80 -3.09 -4.89
N SER A 107 -9.90 -2.15 -5.17
CA SER A 107 -9.38 -1.90 -6.52
C SER A 107 -8.60 -3.10 -7.07
N ILE A 108 -7.73 -3.71 -6.27
CA ILE A 108 -6.96 -4.90 -6.64
C ILE A 108 -7.89 -6.08 -6.94
N VAL A 109 -8.88 -6.33 -6.08
CA VAL A 109 -9.87 -7.40 -6.28
C VAL A 109 -10.69 -7.16 -7.56
N ASN A 110 -11.10 -5.92 -7.80
CA ASN A 110 -11.85 -5.56 -9.00
C ASN A 110 -11.00 -5.73 -10.27
N ALA A 111 -9.74 -5.30 -10.26
CA ALA A 111 -8.82 -5.50 -11.38
C ALA A 111 -8.61 -6.99 -11.69
N HIS A 112 -8.44 -7.82 -10.66
CA HIS A 112 -8.34 -9.27 -10.82
C HIS A 112 -9.63 -9.88 -11.39
N TYR A 113 -10.80 -9.45 -10.91
CA TYR A 113 -12.09 -9.88 -11.44
C TYR A 113 -12.26 -9.51 -12.92
N LEU A 114 -11.90 -8.28 -13.30
CA LEU A 114 -11.99 -7.81 -14.68
C LEU A 114 -11.04 -8.55 -15.62
N TYR A 115 -9.83 -8.89 -15.17
CA TYR A 115 -8.88 -9.69 -15.94
C TYR A 115 -9.46 -11.06 -16.28
N ASN A 116 -9.92 -11.82 -15.28
CA ASN A 116 -10.49 -13.15 -15.48
C ASN A 116 -11.74 -13.13 -16.37
N LYS A 117 -12.62 -12.13 -16.17
CA LYS A 117 -13.82 -11.95 -17.00
C LYS A 117 -13.48 -11.69 -18.46
N ASN A 118 -12.39 -10.99 -18.73
CA ASN A 118 -11.93 -10.71 -20.09
C ASN A 118 -11.29 -11.94 -20.72
N GLU A 119 -10.52 -12.72 -19.96
CA GLU A 119 -9.97 -14.01 -20.41
C GLU A 119 -11.08 -14.97 -20.84
N ASP A 120 -12.14 -15.11 -20.03
CA ASP A 120 -13.32 -15.92 -20.37
C ASP A 120 -14.04 -15.42 -21.63
N LYS A 121 -14.11 -14.09 -21.82
CA LYS A 121 -14.70 -13.50 -23.03
C LYS A 121 -13.84 -13.81 -24.26
N GLN A 122 -12.51 -13.75 -24.16
CA GLN A 122 -11.61 -14.11 -25.25
C GLN A 122 -11.71 -15.60 -25.56
N ASN A 123 -11.70 -16.46 -24.55
CA ASN A 123 -11.85 -17.92 -24.70
C ASN A 123 -13.18 -18.29 -25.37
N ARG A 124 -14.30 -17.63 -24.99
CA ARG A 124 -15.59 -17.81 -25.68
C ARG A 124 -15.57 -17.33 -27.14
N ARG A 125 -14.91 -16.20 -27.43
CA ARG A 125 -14.76 -15.70 -28.82
C ARG A 125 -13.92 -16.65 -29.68
N LEU A 126 -12.83 -17.20 -29.14
CA LEU A 126 -12.00 -18.20 -29.81
C LEU A 126 -12.79 -19.49 -30.10
N LEU A 127 -13.59 -19.96 -29.13
CA LEU A 127 -14.47 -21.11 -29.33
C LEU A 127 -15.54 -20.84 -30.40
N LEU A 128 -16.18 -19.67 -30.40
CA LEU A 128 -17.16 -19.30 -31.43
C LEU A 128 -16.51 -19.16 -32.82
N ARG A 129 -15.31 -18.58 -32.91
CA ARG A 129 -14.55 -18.47 -34.16
C ARG A 129 -14.14 -19.84 -34.70
N SER A 130 -13.73 -20.76 -33.82
CA SER A 130 -13.43 -22.14 -34.24
C SER A 130 -14.65 -22.84 -34.84
N LYS A 131 -15.84 -22.62 -34.26
CA LYS A 131 -17.12 -23.18 -34.74
C LYS A 131 -17.57 -22.59 -36.08
N THR A 132 -17.25 -21.33 -36.38
CA THR A 132 -17.58 -20.70 -37.67
C THR A 132 -16.56 -21.02 -38.77
N THR A 133 -15.30 -21.31 -38.41
CA THR A 133 -14.28 -21.80 -39.36
C THR A 133 -14.36 -23.31 -39.61
N SER A 134 -14.96 -24.08 -38.70
CA SER A 134 -15.23 -25.50 -38.88
C SER A 134 -16.64 -25.75 -39.45
N GLY A 135 -16.96 -25.07 -40.56
CA GLY A 135 -17.87 -25.61 -41.56
C GLY A 135 -17.30 -26.87 -42.25
N CYS A 136 -16.07 -27.30 -41.90
CA CYS A 136 -15.51 -28.57 -42.29
C CYS A 136 -14.95 -29.34 -41.08
N ASN A 137 -15.47 -30.57 -40.94
CA ASN A 137 -15.03 -31.72 -40.16
C ASN A 137 -15.26 -31.78 -38.63
N LEU A 138 -16.31 -32.54 -38.28
CA LEU A 138 -16.82 -32.87 -36.94
C LEU A 138 -15.90 -33.77 -36.06
N TYR A 139 -14.65 -34.04 -36.45
CA TYR A 139 -13.81 -35.04 -35.78
C TYR A 139 -12.83 -34.50 -34.72
N GLN A 140 -12.70 -33.17 -34.53
CA GLN A 140 -11.71 -32.63 -33.57
C GLN A 140 -12.20 -32.44 -32.13
N ILE A 141 -13.51 -32.48 -31.85
CA ILE A 141 -14.02 -32.29 -30.47
C ILE A 141 -13.79 -33.53 -29.59
N LYS A 142 -13.30 -34.64 -30.15
CA LYS A 142 -13.02 -35.88 -29.41
C LYS A 142 -11.69 -35.88 -28.64
N TRP A 143 -10.77 -34.94 -28.89
CA TRP A 143 -9.39 -35.03 -28.39
C TRP A 143 -9.12 -34.40 -27.00
N SER A 144 -9.99 -33.54 -26.46
CA SER A 144 -9.66 -32.84 -25.20
C SER A 144 -10.35 -33.38 -23.94
N ARG A 145 -11.30 -34.33 -24.07
CA ARG A 145 -11.95 -34.97 -22.91
C ARG A 145 -11.19 -36.20 -22.37
N SER A 146 -10.20 -36.71 -23.12
CA SER A 146 -9.48 -37.93 -22.75
C SER A 146 -8.22 -37.69 -21.90
N PHE A 147 -7.83 -36.43 -21.62
CA PHE A 147 -6.58 -36.12 -20.90
C PHE A 147 -6.77 -35.74 -19.41
N ASN A 148 -7.98 -35.88 -18.86
CA ASN A 148 -8.27 -35.50 -17.46
C ASN A 148 -8.87 -36.64 -16.61
N GLN A 149 -8.65 -37.89 -17.02
CA GLN A 149 -9.00 -39.08 -16.23
C GLN A 149 -7.78 -39.93 -15.83
N ASN A 150 -6.54 -39.50 -16.13
CA ASN A 150 -5.32 -40.25 -15.81
C ASN A 150 -4.18 -39.35 -15.30
N LEU A 151 -4.44 -38.56 -14.27
CA LEU A 151 -3.39 -38.10 -13.37
C LEU A 151 -3.88 -38.33 -11.93
N ASN A 152 -3.22 -39.28 -11.28
CA ASN A 152 -3.27 -39.57 -9.86
C ASN A 152 -2.93 -38.33 -9.03
#